data_AF-A0A9X4MP59-F1
#
_entry.id   AF-A0A9X4MP59-F1
#
_cell.length_a   1.000
_cell.length_b   1.000
_cell.length_c   1.000
_cell.angle_alpha   90.00
_cell.angle_beta   90.00
_cell.angle_gamma   90.00
#
_symmetry.space_group_name_H-M   'P 1'
#
loop_
_entity.id
_entity.type
_entity.pdbx_description
1 polymer ?
#
loop_
_entity_poly.entity_id
_entity_poly.type
_entity_poly.pdbx_seq_one_letter_code
_entity_poly.pdbx_strand_id
1 'polypeptide(L)'
;MSIFEIVMLVCFGAAWPFSLYQSYRSRTNAGKSLFFLGVVLLGYLSGILHKIFFSPDPVIGLYILNGIMVVGDIVLYFRNRKLDVLTG
;
A
#
# COMPACT_ATOMS: atom_id res chain seq x y z
N MET A 1 -7.13 18.80 -10.65
CA MET A 1 -7.81 17.48 -10.72
C MET A 1 -7.47 16.82 -12.05
N SER A 2 -6.79 15.67 -12.04
CA SER A 2 -6.53 14.88 -13.26
C SER A 2 -7.36 13.59 -13.20
N ILE A 3 -8.21 13.36 -14.20
CA ILE A 3 -9.05 12.15 -14.27
C ILE A 3 -8.17 10.89 -14.37
N PHE A 4 -7.07 10.94 -15.12
CA PHE A 4 -6.15 9.81 -15.26
C PHE A 4 -5.46 9.44 -13.94
N GLU A 5 -5.13 10.44 -13.11
CA GLU A 5 -4.55 10.21 -11.78
C GLU A 5 -5.55 9.52 -10.86
N ILE A 6 -6.81 9.98 -10.86
CA ILE A 6 -7.89 9.35 -10.08
C ILE A 6 -8.07 7.89 -10.49
N VAL A 7 -8.19 7.62 -11.80
CA VAL A 7 -8.36 6.26 -12.32
C VAL A 7 -7.17 5.39 -11.93
N MET A 8 -5.94 5.88 -12.07
CA MET A 8 -4.73 5.17 -11.66
C MET A 8 -4.77 4.80 -10.16
N LEU A 9 -5.09 5.76 -9.29
CA LEU A 9 -5.13 5.54 -7.84
C LEU A 9 -6.29 4.63 -7.40
N VAL A 10 -7.39 4.62 -8.13
CA VAL A 10 -8.50 3.68 -7.91
C VAL A 10 -8.08 2.26 -8.32
N CYS A 11 -7.42 2.10 -9.48
CA CYS A 11 -6.90 0.81 -9.92
C CYS A 11 -5.86 0.25 -8.94
N PHE A 12 -4.92 1.08 -8.48
CA PHE A 12 -3.99 0.68 -7.41
C PHE A 12 -4.72 0.42 -6.09
N GLY A 13 -5.68 1.27 -5.76
CA GLY A 13 -6.52 1.15 -4.57
C GLY A 13 -7.25 -0.20 -4.52
N ALA A 14 -7.70 -0.71 -5.65
CA ALA A 14 -8.36 -2.02 -5.75
C ALA A 14 -7.39 -3.20 -5.65
N ALA A 15 -6.11 -3.03 -5.98
CA ALA A 15 -5.10 -4.08 -5.87
C ALA A 15 -4.72 -4.37 -4.40
N TRP A 16 -4.73 -3.35 -3.53
CA TRP A 16 -4.30 -3.52 -2.14
C TRP A 16 -5.22 -4.40 -1.27
N PRO A 17 -6.57 -4.29 -1.33
CA PRO A 17 -7.47 -5.17 -0.60
C PRO A 17 -7.23 -6.65 -0.89
N PHE A 18 -6.94 -6.98 -2.16
CA PHE A 18 -6.60 -8.33 -2.57
C PHE A 18 -5.26 -8.78 -1.95
N SER A 19 -4.23 -7.93 -2.02
CA SER A 19 -2.93 -8.19 -1.39
C SER A 19 -3.04 -8.40 0.13
N LEU A 20 -3.82 -7.54 0.81
CA LEU A 20 -4.09 -7.60 2.24
C LEU A 20 -4.78 -8.91 2.63
N TYR A 21 -5.84 -9.26 1.88
CA TYR A 21 -6.61 -10.48 2.09
C TYR A 21 -5.73 -11.71 1.94
N GLN A 22 -4.92 -11.75 0.88
CA GLN A 22 -4.02 -12.86 0.62
C GLN A 22 -2.96 -12.98 1.72
N SER A 23 -2.34 -11.88 2.15
CA SER A 23 -1.39 -11.90 3.26
C SER A 23 -2.03 -12.33 4.58
N TYR A 24 -3.25 -11.90 4.87
CA TYR A 24 -3.93 -12.33 6.08
C TYR A 24 -4.27 -13.82 6.08
N ARG A 25 -4.73 -14.35 4.93
CA ARG A 25 -5.17 -15.74 4.79
C ARG A 25 -4.02 -16.73 4.62
N SER A 26 -2.98 -16.38 3.87
CA SER A 26 -1.83 -17.27 3.61
C SER A 26 -0.99 -17.51 4.87
N ARG A 27 -0.94 -16.52 5.77
CA ARG A 27 -0.08 -16.51 6.98
C ARG A 27 1.41 -16.73 6.69
N THR A 28 1.84 -16.57 5.44
CA THR A 28 3.22 -16.69 5.00
C THR A 28 3.59 -15.54 4.09
N ASN A 29 4.87 -15.20 4.05
CA ASN A 29 5.42 -14.16 3.18
C ASN A 29 5.96 -14.69 1.84
N ALA A 30 5.69 -15.96 1.49
CA ALA A 30 6.11 -16.53 0.21
C ALA A 30 5.68 -15.63 -0.97
N GLY A 31 6.65 -15.08 -1.69
CA GLY A 31 6.44 -14.19 -2.85
C GLY A 31 6.20 -12.70 -2.53
N LYS A 32 6.21 -12.28 -1.25
CA LYS A 32 5.99 -10.87 -0.87
C LYS A 32 7.33 -10.17 -0.59
N SER A 33 7.53 -8.99 -1.19
CA SER A 33 8.75 -8.19 -1.03
C SER A 33 8.49 -6.95 -0.18
N LEU A 34 9.14 -6.88 0.99
CA LEU A 34 9.07 -5.70 1.87
C LEU A 34 9.69 -4.46 1.19
N PHE A 35 10.75 -4.64 0.41
CA PHE A 35 11.37 -3.55 -0.34
C PHE A 35 10.40 -2.94 -1.35
N PHE A 36 9.66 -3.78 -2.08
CA PHE A 36 8.63 -3.31 -3.01
C PHE A 36 7.53 -2.50 -2.30
N LEU A 37 7.01 -3.00 -1.18
CA LEU A 37 6.02 -2.27 -0.37
C LEU A 37 6.57 -0.91 0.12
N GLY A 38 7.84 -0.87 0.52
CA GLY A 38 8.51 0.36 0.93
C GLY A 38 8.63 1.39 -0.19
N VAL A 39 9.05 0.98 -1.39
CA VAL A 39 9.14 1.86 -2.56
C VAL A 39 7.78 2.44 -2.93
N VAL A 40 6.73 1.60 -2.90
CA VAL A 40 5.37 2.05 -3.20
C VAL A 40 4.86 3.05 -2.14
N LEU A 41 5.12 2.77 -0.86
CA LEU A 41 4.76 3.69 0.23
C LEU A 41 5.45 5.06 0.07
N LEU A 42 6.74 5.07 -0.28
CA LEU A 42 7.46 6.31 -0.60
C LEU A 42 6.84 7.06 -1.78
N GLY A 43 6.40 6.34 -2.81
CA GLY A 43 5.66 6.92 -3.93
C GLY A 43 4.37 7.62 -3.48
N TYR A 44 3.57 6.98 -2.63
CA TYR A 44 2.36 7.60 -2.10
C TYR A 44 2.64 8.81 -1.20
N LEU A 45 3.68 8.75 -0.35
CA LEU A 45 4.10 9.89 0.47
C LEU A 45 4.54 11.08 -0.38
N SER A 46 5.32 10.83 -1.44
CA SER A 46 5.72 11.86 -2.40
C SER A 46 4.51 12.52 -3.07
N GLY A 47 3.54 11.72 -3.51
CA GLY A 47 2.28 12.23 -4.07
C GLY A 47 1.49 13.08 -3.09
N ILE A 48 1.37 12.67 -1.83
CA ILE A 48 0.71 13.45 -0.76
C ILE A 48 1.42 14.79 -0.56
N LEU A 49 2.75 14.79 -0.41
CA LEU A 49 3.53 16.02 -0.23
C LEU A 49 3.36 16.96 -1.43
N HIS A 50 3.40 16.43 -2.66
CA HIS A 50 3.18 17.22 -3.86
C HIS A 50 1.80 17.90 -3.86
N LYS A 51 0.74 17.16 -3.49
CA LYS A 51 -0.60 17.73 -3.37
C LYS A 51 -0.69 18.79 -2.28
N ILE A 52 -0.09 18.58 -1.11
CA ILE A 52 -0.11 19.57 -0.02
C ILE A 52 0.56 20.89 -0.41
N PHE A 53 1.73 20.83 -1.05
CA PHE A 53 2.55 22.02 -1.30
C PHE A 53 2.24 22.75 -2.61
N PHE A 54 1.81 22.04 -3.65
CA PHE A 54 1.72 22.61 -5.00
C PHE A 54 0.31 22.62 -5.58
N SER A 55 -0.55 21.68 -5.21
CA SER A 55 -1.88 21.55 -5.83
C SER A 55 -2.85 20.78 -4.93
N PRO A 56 -3.35 21.41 -3.85
CA PRO A 56 -4.23 20.75 -2.90
C PRO A 56 -5.55 20.41 -3.57
N ASP A 57 -5.85 19.11 -3.60
CA ASP A 57 -7.08 18.60 -4.14
C ASP A 57 -7.58 17.34 -3.40
N PRO A 58 -8.87 16.98 -3.52
CA PRO A 58 -9.42 15.78 -2.89
C PRO A 58 -8.74 14.47 -3.31
N VAL A 59 -7.96 14.44 -4.40
CA VAL A 59 -7.20 13.25 -4.82
C VAL A 59 -6.18 12.85 -3.75
N ILE A 60 -5.75 13.79 -2.90
CA ILE A 60 -4.93 13.49 -1.71
C ILE A 60 -5.55 12.38 -0.84
N GLY A 61 -6.88 12.32 -0.74
CA GLY A 61 -7.58 11.27 -0.01
C GLY A 61 -7.36 9.88 -0.59
N LEU A 62 -7.28 9.76 -1.92
CA LEU A 62 -6.97 8.49 -2.60
C LEU A 62 -5.51 8.07 -2.36
N TYR A 63 -4.57 9.00 -2.34
CA TYR A 63 -3.19 8.71 -1.95
C TYR A 63 -3.09 8.22 -0.51
N ILE A 64 -3.76 8.89 0.43
CA ILE A 64 -3.79 8.51 1.84
C ILE A 64 -4.39 7.13 2.01
N LEU A 65 -5.54 6.86 1.38
CA LEU A 65 -6.21 5.56 1.43
C LEU A 65 -5.30 4.43 0.93
N ASN A 66 -4.66 4.61 -0.22
CA ASN A 66 -3.68 3.66 -0.76
C ASN A 66 -2.51 3.46 0.21
N GLY A 67 -1.94 4.54 0.75
CA GLY A 67 -0.86 4.48 1.72
C GLY A 67 -1.22 3.68 2.98
N ILE A 68 -2.41 3.89 3.54
CA ILE A 68 -2.90 3.12 4.71
C ILE A 68 -2.97 1.63 4.40
N MET A 69 -3.46 1.26 3.21
CA MET A 69 -3.54 -0.16 2.83
C MET A 69 -2.16 -0.78 2.67
N VAL A 70 -1.19 -0.07 2.06
CA VAL A 70 0.21 -0.54 1.98
C VAL A 70 0.83 -0.70 3.37
N VAL A 71 0.58 0.25 4.29
CA VAL A 71 1.04 0.15 5.68
C VAL A 71 0.44 -1.08 6.36
N GLY A 72 -0.87 -1.34 6.18
CA GLY A 72 -1.51 -2.56 6.68
C GLY A 72 -0.84 -3.83 6.15
N ASP A 73 -0.45 -3.81 4.88
CA ASP A 73 0.23 -4.93 4.23
C ASP A 73 1.65 -5.15 4.78
N ILE A 74 2.37 -4.06 5.10
CA ILE A 74 3.67 -4.10 5.79
C ILE A 74 3.52 -4.66 7.21
N VAL A 75 2.50 -4.24 7.96
CA VAL A 75 2.22 -4.79 9.30
C VAL A 75 1.95 -6.29 9.24
N LEU A 76 1.13 -6.72 8.27
CA LEU A 76 0.87 -8.14 8.03
C LEU A 76 2.14 -8.90 7.61
N TYR A 77 3.02 -8.28 6.82
CA TYR A 77 4.32 -8.86 6.48
C TYR A 77 5.14 -9.17 7.73
N PHE A 78 5.27 -8.24 8.68
CA PHE A 78 6.00 -8.50 9.92
C PHE A 78 5.32 -9.58 10.78
N ARG A 79 3.99 -9.59 10.86
CA ARG A 79 3.23 -10.65 11.53
C ARG A 79 3.53 -12.02 10.92
N ASN A 80 3.40 -12.15 9.60
CA ASN A 80 3.61 -13.40 8.90
C ASN A 80 5.06 -13.85 8.97
N ARG A 81 6.03 -12.93 8.96
CA ARG A 81 7.45 -13.26 9.15
C ARG A 81 7.68 -13.95 10.50
N LYS A 82 6.99 -13.49 11.55
CA LYS A 82 7.06 -14.13 12.86
C LYS A 82 6.43 -15.53 12.85
N LEU A 83 5.32 -15.71 12.14
CA LEU A 83 4.65 -17.02 12.00
C LEU A 83 5.51 -18.01 11.19
N ASP A 84 6.12 -17.57 10.09
CA ASP A 84 7.02 -18.37 9.27
C ASP A 84 8.22 -18.87 10.11
N VAL A 85 8.81 -18.01 10.96
CA VAL A 85 9.92 -18.39 11.86
C VAL A 85 9.49 -19.36 12.96
N LEU A 86 8.24 -19.28 13.45
CA LEU A 86 7.75 -20.15 14.52
C LEU A 86 7.30 -21.54 14.02
N THR A 87 7.02 -21.67 12.73
CA THR A 87 6.48 -22.90 12.12
C THR A 87 7.54 -23.66 11.31
N GLY A 88 8.72 -23.05 11.10
CA GLY A 88 9.87 -23.62 10.40
C GLY A 88 10.88 -24.30 11.31
#